data_AF-X1MP69-F1
#
_entry.id   AF-X1MP69-F1
#
_cell.length_a   1.000
_cell.length_b   1.000
_cell.length_c   1.000
_cell.angle_alpha   90.00
_cell.angle_beta   90.00
_cell.angle_gamma   90.00
#
_symmetry.space_group_name_H-M   'P 1'
#
loop_
_entity.id
_entity.type
_entity.pdbx_description
1 polymer ?
#
loop_
_entity_poly.entity_id
_entity_poly.type
_entity_poly.pdbx_seq_one_letter_code
_entity_poly.pdbx_strand_id
1 'polypeptide(L)'
;MLGDVSDTLLVFVGPDDGYLPALKKLVKELMIEEKVLFTGPLFGKEKLEAYVDADVYVLPSSYEIFGLTVLEACACGTPVVVTEACGLANWVDQRAEGRIQA
;
A
#
# COMPACT_ATOMS: atom_id res chain seq x y z
N MET A 1 12.40 11.31 4.79
CA MET A 1 12.90 9.94 5.02
C MET A 1 11.99 9.31 6.05
N LEU A 2 11.39 8.15 5.76
CA LEU A 2 10.75 7.35 6.80
C LEU A 2 11.84 7.07 7.85
N GLY A 3 11.56 7.41 9.11
CA GLY A 3 12.52 7.28 10.21
C GLY A 3 12.70 5.83 10.64
N ASP A 4 12.84 5.62 11.94
CA ASP A 4 12.74 4.29 12.52
C ASP A 4 11.35 3.68 12.22
N VAL A 5 11.32 2.56 11.48
CA VAL A 5 10.10 1.80 11.15
C VAL A 5 9.72 0.80 12.25
N SER A 6 10.33 0.92 13.43
CA SER A 6 9.98 0.12 14.60
C SER A 6 8.52 0.35 15.04
N ASP A 7 7.96 1.53 14.78
CA ASP A 7 6.58 1.92 15.05
C ASP A 7 5.77 2.05 13.75
N THR A 8 5.70 0.96 12.99
CA THR A 8 4.94 0.91 11.73
C THR A 8 4.08 -0.33 11.66
N LEU A 9 2.84 -0.15 11.21
CA LEU A 9 1.88 -1.22 10.96
C LEU A 9 1.69 -1.39 9.44
N LEU A 10 1.92 -2.60 8.93
CA LEU A 10 1.59 -2.95 7.55
C LEU A 10 0.12 -3.39 7.47
N VAL A 11 -0.69 -2.64 6.75
CA VAL A 11 -2.12 -2.93 6.60
C VAL A 11 -2.41 -3.43 5.18
N PHE A 12 -2.90 -4.66 5.07
CA PHE A 12 -3.40 -5.24 3.83
C PHE A 12 -4.90 -4.96 3.71
N VAL A 13 -5.25 -4.11 2.74
CA VAL A 13 -6.64 -3.76 2.40
C VAL A 13 -7.01 -4.37 1.07
N GLY A 14 -8.07 -5.18 1.05
CA GLY A 14 -8.55 -5.86 -0.16
C GLY A 14 -9.05 -7.28 0.10
N PRO A 15 -9.73 -7.90 -0.89
CA PRO A 15 -10.02 -9.33 -0.85
C PRO A 15 -8.72 -10.13 -0.81
N ASP A 16 -8.75 -11.33 -0.24
CA ASP A 16 -7.56 -12.15 -0.16
C ASP A 16 -7.21 -12.87 -1.47
N ASP A 17 -8.20 -13.06 -2.35
CA ASP A 17 -8.10 -13.79 -3.62
C ASP A 17 -7.39 -15.15 -3.51
N GLY A 18 -7.47 -15.80 -2.33
CA GLY A 18 -6.83 -17.09 -2.03
C GLY A 18 -5.40 -17.00 -1.46
N TYR A 19 -4.80 -15.81 -1.35
CA TYR A 19 -3.42 -15.62 -0.90
C TYR A 19 -3.26 -15.49 0.62
N LEU A 20 -4.33 -15.22 1.37
CA LEU A 20 -4.25 -14.98 2.83
C LEU A 20 -3.54 -16.10 3.61
N PRO A 21 -3.74 -17.41 3.35
CA PRO A 21 -3.01 -18.46 4.06
C PRO A 21 -1.49 -18.38 3.83
N ALA A 22 -1.06 -18.09 2.60
CA ALA A 22 0.35 -17.96 2.26
C ALA A 22 0.96 -16.71 2.91
N LEU A 23 0.24 -15.58 2.89
CA LEU A 23 0.67 -14.34 3.54
C LEU A 23 0.77 -14.49 5.05
N LYS A 24 -0.22 -15.11 5.72
CA LYS A 24 -0.15 -15.38 7.16
C LYS A 24 1.02 -16.29 7.53
N LYS A 25 1.32 -17.29 6.70
CA LYS A 25 2.48 -18.15 6.88
C LYS A 25 3.78 -17.34 6.79
N LEU A 26 3.92 -16.49 5.76
CA LEU A 26 5.10 -15.65 5.57
C LEU A 26 5.29 -14.66 6.72
N VAL A 27 4.22 -14.00 7.15
CA VAL A 27 4.21 -13.06 8.29
C VAL A 27 4.71 -13.74 9.57
N LYS A 28 4.31 -15.00 9.80
CA LYS A 28 4.79 -15.82 10.92
C LYS A 28 6.26 -16.22 10.79
N GLU A 29 6.69 -16.62 9.60
CA GLU A 29 8.10 -16.97 9.34
C GLU A 29 9.02 -15.76 9.54
N LEU A 30 8.54 -14.56 9.24
CA LEU A 30 9.24 -13.29 9.45
C LEU A 30 9.12 -12.75 10.89
N MET A 31 8.28 -13.35 11.74
CA MET A 31 8.03 -12.93 13.13
C MET A 31 7.54 -11.47 13.25
N ILE A 32 6.65 -11.05 12.35
CA ILE A 32 6.09 -9.69 12.30
C ILE A 32 4.57 -9.65 12.51
N GLU A 33 3.99 -10.68 13.12
CA GLU A 33 2.53 -10.81 13.30
C GLU A 33 1.91 -9.57 13.96
N GLU A 34 2.56 -9.02 14.99
CA GLU A 34 2.11 -7.84 15.74
C GLU A 34 2.17 -6.54 14.94
N LYS A 35 2.78 -6.57 13.74
CA LYS A 35 2.95 -5.43 12.84
C LYS A 35 2.16 -5.59 11.54
N VAL A 36 1.26 -6.56 11.45
CA VAL A 36 0.47 -6.79 10.24
C VAL A 36 -1.01 -6.87 10.56
N LEU A 37 -1.81 -6.06 9.86
CA LEU A 37 -3.26 -6.10 9.91
C LEU A 37 -3.82 -6.51 8.54
N PHE A 38 -4.68 -7.53 8.53
CA PHE A 38 -5.46 -7.90 7.34
C PHE A 38 -6.91 -7.45 7.56
N THR A 39 -7.35 -6.42 6.84
CA THR A 39 -8.70 -5.86 7.03
C THR A 39 -9.77 -6.61 6.23
N GLY A 40 -9.36 -7.31 5.18
CA GLY A 40 -10.29 -7.71 4.11
C GLY A 40 -10.68 -6.50 3.24
N PRO A 41 -11.70 -6.64 2.38
CA PRO A 41 -12.14 -5.55 1.50
C PRO A 41 -12.84 -4.44 2.30
N LEU A 42 -12.48 -3.18 2.02
CA LEU A 42 -13.12 -1.98 2.58
C LEU A 42 -13.87 -1.21 1.50
N PHE A 43 -14.96 -0.54 1.88
CA PHE A 43 -15.83 0.18 0.95
C PHE A 43 -16.27 1.54 1.49
N GLY A 44 -16.69 2.43 0.59
CA GLY A 44 -17.25 3.72 0.95
C GLY A 44 -16.35 4.52 1.88
N LYS A 45 -16.89 4.90 3.06
CA LYS A 45 -16.18 5.71 4.05
C LYS A 45 -14.94 5.01 4.61
N GLU A 46 -15.01 3.72 4.90
CA GLU A 46 -13.90 2.96 5.49
C GLU A 46 -12.70 2.90 4.54
N LYS A 47 -12.95 2.80 3.23
CA LYS A 47 -11.87 2.85 2.23
C LYS A 47 -11.19 4.22 2.19
N LEU A 48 -11.97 5.30 2.30
CA LEU A 48 -11.44 6.66 2.34
C LEU A 48 -10.62 6.90 3.61
N GLU A 49 -11.12 6.45 4.75
CA GLU A 49 -10.41 6.51 6.04
C GLU A 49 -9.06 5.76 5.96
N ALA A 50 -9.04 4.57 5.34
CA ALA A 50 -7.80 3.82 5.16
C ALA A 50 -6.73 4.57 4.34
N TYR A 51 -7.10 5.36 3.34
CA TYR A 51 -6.14 6.21 2.63
C TYR A 51 -5.70 7.40 3.49
N VAL A 52 -6.66 8.12 4.10
CA VAL A 52 -6.38 9.34 4.89
C VAL A 52 -5.53 9.05 6.12
N ASP A 53 -5.76 7.91 6.77
CA ASP A 53 -5.04 7.50 7.99
C ASP A 53 -3.67 6.86 7.69
N ALA A 54 -3.39 6.52 6.42
CA ALA A 54 -2.11 5.93 6.04
C ALA A 54 -1.02 7.00 5.87
N ASP A 55 0.16 6.76 6.44
CA ASP A 55 1.34 7.59 6.19
C ASP A 55 1.87 7.42 4.75
N VAL A 56 1.67 6.24 4.17
CA VAL A 56 2.07 5.89 2.81
C VAL A 56 1.19 4.77 2.25
N TYR A 57 0.83 4.89 0.98
CA TYR A 57 0.18 3.84 0.19
C TYR A 57 1.20 3.15 -0.71
N VAL A 58 1.19 1.81 -0.75
CA VAL A 58 2.13 1.03 -1.56
C VAL A 58 1.36 0.15 -2.53
N LEU A 59 1.68 0.25 -3.82
CA LEU A 59 1.21 -0.67 -4.86
C LEU A 59 2.41 -1.44 -5.45
N PRO A 60 2.74 -2.62 -4.90
CA PRO A 60 3.90 -3.41 -5.32
C PRO A 60 3.62 -4.30 -6.53
N SER A 61 2.61 -3.98 -7.35
CA SER A 61 2.17 -4.80 -8.48
C SER A 61 3.28 -4.93 -9.53
N SER A 62 3.50 -6.14 -10.04
CA SER A 62 4.42 -6.40 -11.16
C SER A 62 3.84 -6.05 -12.53
N TYR A 63 2.54 -5.77 -12.59
CA TYR A 63 1.83 -5.30 -13.76
C TYR A 63 0.57 -4.55 -13.32
N GLU A 64 0.48 -3.26 -13.65
CA GLU A 64 -0.69 -2.44 -13.38
C GLU A 64 -0.90 -1.43 -14.51
N ILE A 65 -2.07 -1.44 -15.16
CA ILE A 65 -2.31 -0.60 -16.33
C ILE A 65 -2.81 0.79 -15.93
N PHE A 66 -3.75 0.85 -14.98
CA PHE A 66 -4.48 2.08 -14.69
C PHE A 66 -4.13 2.66 -13.32
N GLY A 67 -3.84 1.82 -12.33
CA GLY A 67 -3.45 2.27 -10.99
C GLY A 67 -4.51 3.14 -10.32
N LEU A 68 -5.80 2.80 -10.46
CA LEU A 68 -6.90 3.63 -9.91
C LEU A 68 -6.74 3.88 -8.41
N THR A 69 -6.30 2.88 -7.65
CA THR A 69 -6.04 3.00 -6.21
C THR A 69 -4.89 3.95 -5.89
N VAL A 70 -3.90 4.10 -6.80
CA VAL A 70 -2.85 5.13 -6.70
C VAL A 70 -3.46 6.52 -6.82
N LEU A 71 -4.37 6.73 -7.77
CA LEU A 71 -5.07 8.01 -7.93
C LEU A 71 -5.96 8.32 -6.73
N GLU A 72 -6.64 7.32 -6.17
CA GLU A 72 -7.45 7.47 -4.95
C GLU A 72 -6.58 7.91 -3.76
N ALA A 73 -5.43 7.26 -3.55
CA ALA A 73 -4.46 7.63 -2.53
C ALA A 73 -3.94 9.07 -2.73
N CYS A 74 -3.52 9.41 -3.96
CA CYS A 74 -3.07 10.77 -4.28
C CYS A 74 -4.18 11.81 -4.06
N ALA A 75 -5.44 11.50 -4.37
CA ALA A 75 -6.58 12.40 -4.15
C ALA A 75 -6.87 12.61 -2.65
N CYS A 76 -6.52 11.64 -1.81
CA CYS A 76 -6.60 11.74 -0.36
C CYS A 76 -5.38 12.46 0.26
N GLY A 77 -4.40 12.86 -0.56
CA GLY A 77 -3.15 13.48 -0.09
C GLY A 77 -2.14 12.47 0.47
N THR A 78 -2.40 11.17 0.33
CA THR A 78 -1.54 10.10 0.82
C THR A 78 -0.35 9.91 -0.13
N PRO A 79 0.90 9.96 0.36
CA PRO A 79 2.09 9.63 -0.43
C PRO A 79 2.00 8.21 -1.01
N VAL A 80 2.49 8.01 -2.23
CA VAL A 80 2.40 6.71 -2.92
C VAL A 80 3.79 6.15 -3.27
N VAL A 81 3.94 4.84 -3.14
CA VAL A 81 5.06 4.05 -3.64
C VAL A 81 4.53 3.06 -4.66
N VAL A 82 5.01 3.13 -5.88
CA VAL A 82 4.57 2.29 -7.00
C VAL A 82 5.77 1.71 -7.73
N THR A 83 5.61 0.55 -8.33
CA THR A 83 6.63 -0.04 -9.22
C THR A 83 6.66 0.70 -10.56
N GLU A 84 7.77 0.56 -11.31
CA GLU A 84 7.87 1.07 -12.69
C GLU A 84 6.87 0.40 -13.65
N ALA A 85 6.35 -0.78 -13.28
CA ALA A 85 5.36 -1.52 -14.05
C ALA A 85 3.93 -0.95 -13.91
N CYS A 86 3.73 0.05 -13.05
CA CYS A 86 2.49 0.81 -12.98
C CYS A 86 2.42 1.84 -14.11
N GLY A 87 1.34 1.84 -14.88
CA GLY A 87 1.12 2.80 -15.97
C GLY A 87 1.15 4.28 -15.53
N LEU A 88 0.99 4.55 -14.23
CA LEU A 88 1.09 5.89 -13.65
C LEU A 88 2.47 6.24 -13.08
N ALA A 89 3.47 5.35 -13.12
CA ALA A 89 4.77 5.56 -12.47
C ALA A 89 5.42 6.89 -12.87
N ASN A 90 5.44 7.21 -14.18
CA ASN A 90 5.99 8.47 -14.68
C ASN A 90 5.20 9.70 -14.24
N TRP A 91 3.88 9.59 -14.09
CA TRP A 91 3.03 10.68 -13.62
C TRP A 91 3.24 10.95 -12.13
N VAL A 92 3.41 9.90 -11.34
CA VAL A 92 3.74 9.98 -9.92
C VAL A 92 5.12 10.61 -9.71
N ASP A 93 6.15 10.19 -10.47
CA ASP A 93 7.53 10.72 -10.34
C ASP A 93 7.61 12.23 -10.64
N GLN A 94 6.78 12.73 -11.56
CA GLN A 94 6.72 14.17 -11.88
C GLN A 94 6.02 15.02 -10.81
N ARG A 95 5.30 14.40 -9.86
CA ARG A 95 4.50 15.10 -8.85
C ARG A 95 4.98 14.87 -7.40
N ALA A 96 5.85 13.90 -7.16
CA ALA A 96 6.30 13.55 -5.82
C ALA A 96 7.62 14.25 -5.44
N GLU A 97 7.56 15.17 -4.48
CA GLU A 97 8.70 15.62 -3.65
C GLU A 97 9.20 14.52 -2.67
N GLY A 98 9.07 13.24 -3.02
CA GLY A 98 9.39 12.13 -2.12
C GLY A 98 9.37 10.78 -2.82
N ARG A 99 10.55 10.29 -3.19
CA ARG A 99 10.77 8.92 -3.68
C ARG A 99 10.88 7.93 -2.53
N ILE A 100 10.33 6.73 -2.73
CA ILE A 100 11.00 5.47 -2.39
C ILE A 100 10.87 4.57 -3.62
N GLN A 101 11.97 4.42 -4.37
CA GLN A 101 12.12 3.42 -5.42
C GLN A 101 12.60 2.11 -4.76
N ALA A 102 12.00 0.98 -5.12
CA ALA A 102 12.45 -0.36 -4.77
C ALA A 102 12.88 -1.10 -6.04
#